data_AF-A0A8J5EXT5-F1
#
_entry.id   AF-A0A8J5EXT5-F1
#
_cell.length_a   1.000
_cell.length_b   1.000
_cell.length_c   1.000
_cell.angle_alpha   90.00
_cell.angle_beta   90.00
_cell.angle_gamma   90.00
#
_symmetry.space_group_name_H-M   'P 1'
#
loop_
_entity.id
_entity.type
_entity.pdbx_description
1 polymer ?
#
loop_
_entity_poly.entity_id
_entity_poly.type
_entity_poly.pdbx_seq_one_letter_code
_entity_poly.pdbx_strand_id
1 'polypeptide(L)'
;MAVLVMLSAALLLGLFLPSSMANNVLLGDEKLFADEFLTEAGYKFIMRKSDCNLALIDPNDQQLWATNTNDNGQNCFARMQTDGNLVIFNDEKNGVWQSKTHGPEGKYILVLQRDGHVVIYGSPVWIIPEPTNRKISMATKN
;
A
#
# COMPACT_ATOMS: atom_id res chain seq x y z
N MET A 1 29.50 27.92 -41.94
CA MET A 1 28.11 28.43 -42.10
C MET A 1 27.23 27.25 -42.49
N ALA A 2 26.16 27.01 -41.75
CA ALA A 2 25.08 26.04 -41.97
C ALA A 2 25.42 24.53 -41.92
N VAL A 3 24.56 23.63 -41.44
CA VAL A 3 23.63 23.54 -40.30
C VAL A 3 23.34 22.04 -40.18
N LEU A 4 23.21 21.59 -38.94
CA LEU A 4 22.79 20.29 -38.47
C LEU A 4 21.43 19.86 -39.08
N VAL A 5 21.29 18.62 -39.54
CA VAL A 5 19.98 17.94 -39.59
C VAL A 5 20.09 16.73 -38.66
N MET A 6 19.86 16.99 -37.36
CA MET A 6 19.51 15.93 -36.42
C MET A 6 18.10 15.47 -36.78
N LEU A 7 17.93 14.16 -36.99
CA LEU A 7 16.60 13.57 -37.11
C LEU A 7 15.78 13.94 -35.87
N SER A 8 14.61 14.49 -36.14
CA SER A 8 13.61 14.90 -35.16
C SER A 8 12.57 13.80 -34.94
N ALA A 9 11.85 13.95 -33.83
CA ALA A 9 10.61 13.29 -33.43
C ALA A 9 10.76 11.86 -32.85
N ALA A 10 10.18 11.51 -31.71
CA ALA A 10 9.18 12.18 -30.89
C ALA A 10 9.49 11.91 -29.41
N LEU A 11 9.33 12.96 -28.61
CA LEU A 11 9.26 12.91 -27.17
C LEU A 11 8.13 11.94 -26.80
N LEU A 12 8.47 10.72 -26.37
CA LEU A 12 7.53 9.86 -25.65
C LEU A 12 7.22 10.58 -24.33
N LEU A 13 6.26 11.51 -24.37
CA LEU A 13 5.42 11.75 -23.19
C LEU A 13 4.71 10.43 -22.96
N GLY A 14 5.37 9.54 -22.23
CA GLY A 14 4.69 8.46 -21.55
C GLY A 14 3.63 9.16 -20.72
N LEU A 15 2.39 9.04 -21.17
CA LEU A 15 1.23 9.25 -20.34
C LEU A 15 1.46 8.33 -19.14
N PHE A 16 2.00 8.88 -18.06
CA PHE A 16 1.75 8.36 -16.73
C PHE A 16 0.24 8.50 -16.58
N LEU A 17 -0.50 7.50 -17.05
CA LEU A 17 -1.78 7.20 -16.46
C LEU A 17 -1.39 6.73 -15.07
N PRO A 18 -1.61 7.49 -13.97
CA PRO A 18 -1.55 6.87 -12.67
C PRO A 18 -2.68 5.85 -12.69
N SER A 19 -2.38 4.60 -13.00
CA SER A 19 -3.29 3.49 -12.73
C SER A 19 -3.22 3.21 -11.24
N SER A 20 -3.52 4.22 -10.42
CA SER A 20 -3.97 3.97 -9.07
C SER A 20 -5.43 3.55 -9.19
N MET A 21 -5.64 2.32 -9.66
CA MET A 21 -6.73 1.58 -9.05
C MET A 21 -6.31 1.47 -7.59
N ALA A 22 -6.81 2.38 -6.76
CA ALA A 22 -6.61 2.29 -5.33
C ALA A 22 -7.08 0.90 -4.92
N ASN A 23 -6.12 0.03 -4.58
CA ASN A 23 -6.40 -1.31 -4.12
C ASN A 23 -6.94 -1.18 -2.70
N ASN A 24 -7.82 -2.08 -2.28
CA ASN A 24 -8.22 -2.16 -0.89
C ASN A 24 -7.23 -2.99 -0.05
N VAL A 25 -6.08 -3.36 -0.62
CA VAL A 25 -5.07 -4.25 -0.02
C VAL A 25 -3.68 -3.64 -0.18
N LEU A 26 -2.87 -3.71 0.88
CA LEU A 26 -1.42 -3.48 0.88
C LEU A 26 -0.73 -4.79 1.26
N LEU A 27 0.07 -5.37 0.36
CA LEU A 27 0.76 -6.64 0.60
C LEU A 27 1.97 -6.46 1.53
N GLY A 28 2.46 -7.57 2.08
CA GLY A 28 3.74 -7.60 2.79
C GLY A 28 4.87 -7.03 1.93
N ASP A 29 5.68 -6.18 2.55
CA ASP A 29 6.73 -5.33 1.98
C ASP A 29 6.29 -4.18 1.06
N GLU A 30 5.01 -4.09 0.70
CA GLU A 30 4.51 -2.94 -0.03
C GLU A 30 4.44 -1.69 0.85
N LYS A 31 4.49 -0.55 0.17
CA LYS A 31 4.44 0.76 0.79
C LYS A 31 3.23 1.52 0.27
N LEU A 32 2.62 2.27 1.18
CA LEU A 32 1.67 3.32 0.86
C LEU A 32 2.43 4.64 0.98
N PHE A 33 2.81 5.23 -0.14
CA PHE A 33 3.55 6.49 -0.16
C PHE A 33 2.64 7.68 0.15
N ALA A 34 3.26 8.84 0.32
CA ALA A 34 2.56 10.09 0.56
C ALA A 34 1.46 10.37 -0.50
N ASP A 35 0.27 10.72 -0.02
CA ASP A 35 -1.00 10.91 -0.74
C ASP A 35 -1.56 9.65 -1.46
N GLU A 36 -0.91 8.50 -1.33
CA GLU A 36 -1.50 7.22 -1.72
C GLU A 36 -2.47 6.72 -0.65
N PHE A 37 -3.46 5.93 -1.11
CA PHE A 37 -4.50 5.42 -0.24
C PHE A 37 -5.02 4.05 -0.68
N LEU A 38 -5.51 3.29 0.30
CA LEU A 38 -6.43 2.18 0.05
C LEU A 38 -7.87 2.71 -0.01
N THR A 39 -8.73 2.12 -0.83
CA THR A 39 -10.16 2.48 -0.87
C THR A 39 -11.06 1.26 -0.99
N GLU A 40 -12.20 1.27 -0.31
CA GLU A 40 -13.28 0.30 -0.44
C GLU A 40 -14.59 0.95 0.04
N ALA A 41 -15.70 0.75 -0.68
CA ALA A 41 -17.02 1.27 -0.30
C ALA A 41 -17.08 2.78 0.04
N GLY A 42 -16.19 3.59 -0.56
CA GLY A 42 -16.09 5.03 -0.30
C GLY A 42 -15.20 5.41 0.89
N TYR A 43 -14.79 4.45 1.71
CA TYR A 43 -13.75 4.67 2.73
C TYR A 43 -12.39 4.86 2.08
N LYS A 44 -11.53 5.62 2.75
CA LYS A 44 -10.16 5.89 2.31
C LYS A 44 -9.19 5.75 3.47
N PHE A 45 -8.20 4.88 3.34
CA PHE A 45 -7.09 4.77 4.28
C PHE A 45 -5.84 5.39 3.65
N ILE A 46 -5.49 6.62 4.04
CA ILE A 46 -4.57 7.51 3.32
C ILE A 46 -3.35 7.88 4.15
N MET A 47 -2.17 7.83 3.54
CA MET A 47 -0.94 8.38 4.09
C MET A 47 -0.82 9.86 3.70
N ARG A 48 -1.12 10.78 4.61
CA ARG A 48 -1.16 12.21 4.28
C ARG A 48 0.24 12.79 4.11
N LYS A 49 0.49 13.45 2.96
CA LYS A 49 1.79 14.05 2.64
C LYS A 49 2.18 15.21 3.55
N SER A 50 1.21 16.02 3.95
CA SER A 50 1.42 17.30 4.63
C SER A 50 1.91 17.19 6.08
N ASP A 51 1.59 16.08 6.75
CA ASP A 51 1.74 15.95 8.20
C ASP A 51 2.07 14.53 8.63
N CYS A 52 2.45 13.63 7.72
CA CYS A 52 2.84 12.28 8.10
C CYS A 52 1.76 11.51 8.87
N ASN A 53 0.49 11.89 8.74
CA ASN A 53 -0.61 11.27 9.46
C ASN A 53 -1.28 10.21 8.57
N LEU A 54 -1.32 8.97 9.05
CA LEU A 54 -2.06 7.90 8.39
C LEU A 54 -3.49 7.91 8.94
N ALA A 55 -4.46 8.10 8.07
CA ALA A 55 -5.84 8.38 8.48
C ALA A 55 -6.85 7.49 7.76
N LEU A 56 -7.95 7.15 8.46
CA LEU A 56 -9.16 6.59 7.88
C LEU A 56 -10.20 7.70 7.71
N ILE A 57 -10.69 7.85 6.49
CA ILE A 57 -11.72 8.81 6.10
C ILE A 57 -12.95 8.03 5.64
N ASP A 58 -14.13 8.47 6.06
CA ASP A 58 -15.42 7.89 5.67
C ASP A 58 -15.90 8.41 4.29
N PRO A 59 -16.99 7.85 3.75
CA PRO A 59 -17.55 8.30 2.46
C PRO A 59 -18.08 9.76 2.45
N ASN A 60 -18.19 10.42 3.61
CA ASN A 60 -18.63 11.81 3.75
C ASN A 60 -17.45 12.76 3.98
N ASP A 61 -16.22 12.31 3.68
CA ASP A 61 -14.96 13.04 3.91
C ASP A 61 -14.68 13.38 5.38
N GLN A 62 -15.29 12.65 6.34
CA GLN A 62 -14.97 12.77 7.76
C GLN A 62 -13.82 11.85 8.16
N GLN A 63 -12.83 12.41 8.87
CA GLN A 63 -11.76 11.61 9.47
C GLN A 63 -12.31 10.83 10.68
N LEU A 64 -12.36 9.50 10.56
CA LEU A 64 -12.80 8.60 11.63
C LEU A 64 -11.67 8.24 12.59
N TRP A 65 -10.44 8.12 12.07
CA TRP A 65 -9.27 7.70 12.84
C TRP A 65 -7.99 8.26 12.23
N ALA A 66 -6.96 8.46 13.04
CA ALA A 66 -5.62 8.82 12.58
C ALA A 66 -4.51 8.40 13.56
N THR A 67 -3.28 8.26 13.09
CA THR A 67 -2.09 7.94 13.92
C THR A 67 -1.62 9.08 14.82
N ASN A 68 -2.05 10.31 14.53
CA ASN A 68 -1.64 11.53 15.23
C ASN A 68 -0.12 11.77 15.20
N THR A 69 0.50 11.49 14.06
CA THR A 69 1.94 11.64 13.82
C THR A 69 2.33 12.98 13.18
N ASN A 70 1.49 14.01 13.37
CA ASN A 70 1.52 15.30 12.66
C ASN A 70 2.87 16.03 12.69
N ASP A 71 3.64 15.85 13.77
CA ASP A 71 4.90 16.57 14.01
C ASP A 71 6.15 15.77 13.59
N ASN A 72 5.98 14.67 12.85
CA ASN A 72 7.08 13.75 12.49
C ASN A 72 7.65 13.97 11.08
N GLY A 73 7.26 15.06 10.41
CA GLY A 73 7.81 15.47 9.12
C GLY A 73 6.76 15.54 8.01
N GLN A 74 7.23 15.43 6.78
CA GLN A 74 6.41 15.42 5.56
C GLN A 74 6.85 14.27 4.65
N ASN A 75 6.01 13.91 3.68
CA ASN A 75 6.32 12.84 2.71
C ASN A 75 6.60 11.47 3.34
N CYS A 76 6.00 11.17 4.49
CA CYS A 76 6.06 9.84 5.10
C CYS A 76 5.46 8.76 4.20
N PHE A 77 5.81 7.51 4.50
CA PHE A 77 5.18 6.33 3.92
C PHE A 77 4.83 5.31 5.00
N ALA A 78 3.72 4.59 4.82
CA ALA A 78 3.41 3.41 5.60
C ALA A 78 3.95 2.15 4.89
N ARG A 79 4.41 1.15 5.63
CA ARG A 79 4.85 -0.14 5.09
C ARG A 79 4.21 -1.26 5.90
N MET A 80 3.56 -2.18 5.21
CA MET A 80 3.14 -3.45 5.80
C MET A 80 4.36 -4.38 5.79
N GLN A 81 4.96 -4.63 6.95
CA GLN A 81 6.17 -5.47 7.03
C GLN A 81 5.82 -6.97 7.00
N THR A 82 6.80 -7.80 6.61
CA THR A 82 6.66 -9.27 6.51
C THR A 82 6.54 -9.97 7.86
N ASP A 83 6.80 -9.28 8.96
CA ASP A 83 6.56 -9.75 10.32
C ASP A 83 5.13 -9.45 10.82
N GLY A 84 4.28 -8.79 10.01
CA GLY A 84 2.92 -8.43 10.42
C GLY A 84 2.81 -7.10 11.14
N ASN A 85 3.87 -6.29 11.17
CA ASN A 85 3.84 -4.93 11.72
C ASN A 85 3.56 -3.89 10.64
N LEU A 86 2.56 -3.03 10.85
CA LEU A 86 2.36 -1.85 10.02
C LEU A 86 3.15 -0.69 10.62
N VAL A 87 4.07 -0.11 9.86
CA VAL A 87 4.99 0.94 10.36
C VAL A 87 4.94 2.16 9.45
N ILE A 88 4.88 3.35 10.06
CA ILE A 88 5.06 4.62 9.36
C ILE A 88 6.50 5.05 9.50
N PHE A 89 7.11 5.38 8.37
CA PHE A 89 8.45 5.93 8.29
C PHE A 89 8.40 7.36 7.80
N ASN A 90 9.21 8.23 8.40
CA ASN A 90 9.45 9.56 7.86
C ASN A 90 10.43 9.55 6.68
N ASP A 91 10.65 10.73 6.12
CA ASP A 91 11.58 10.98 5.01
C ASP A 91 13.03 10.58 5.34
N GLU A 92 13.43 10.71 6.61
CA GLU A 92 14.71 10.21 7.13
C GLU A 92 14.74 8.69 7.35
N LYS A 93 13.63 7.98 7.08
CA LYS A 93 13.44 6.54 7.30
C LYS A 93 13.46 6.12 8.78
N ASN A 94 13.16 7.04 9.68
CA ASN A 94 12.91 6.75 11.08
C ASN A 94 11.47 6.24 11.23
N GLY A 95 11.27 5.17 12.01
CA GLY A 95 9.94 4.65 12.34
C GLY A 95 9.26 5.55 13.37
N VAL A 96 8.16 6.21 12.99
CA VAL A 96 7.47 7.23 13.81
C VAL A 96 6.18 6.72 14.43
N TRP A 97 5.63 5.62 13.91
CA TRP A 97 4.49 4.92 14.48
C TRP A 97 4.52 3.45 14.06
N GLN A 98 3.96 2.57 14.89
CA GLN A 98 3.76 1.16 14.54
C GLN A 98 2.49 0.59 15.19
N SER A 99 1.88 -0.42 14.55
CA SER A 99 0.72 -1.15 15.07
C SER A 99 1.07 -2.04 16.27
N LYS A 100 2.35 -2.33 16.50
CA LYS A 100 2.85 -3.23 17.56
C LYS A 100 2.31 -4.65 17.42
N THR A 101 2.19 -5.13 16.19
CA THR A 101 1.65 -6.45 15.84
C THR A 101 2.70 -7.39 15.26
N HIS A 102 3.99 -7.08 15.43
CA HIS A 102 5.07 -7.94 14.94
C HIS A 102 4.96 -9.35 15.52
N GLY A 103 5.05 -10.33 14.63
CA GLY A 103 5.08 -11.75 14.89
C GLY A 103 6.21 -12.41 14.12
N PRO A 104 6.11 -13.72 13.84
CA PRO A 104 7.05 -14.39 12.95
C PRO A 104 6.97 -13.83 11.53
N GLU A 105 8.09 -13.84 10.84
CA GLU A 105 8.16 -13.58 9.39
C GLU A 105 7.18 -14.49 8.63
N GLY A 106 6.44 -13.90 7.69
CA GLY A 106 5.38 -14.59 6.98
C GLY A 106 4.71 -13.73 5.91
N LYS A 107 3.55 -14.21 5.43
CA LYS A 107 2.73 -13.49 4.47
C LYS A 107 1.65 -12.73 5.23
N TYR A 108 1.85 -11.43 5.38
CA TYR A 108 0.85 -10.53 5.95
C TYR A 108 0.31 -9.59 4.88
N ILE A 109 -0.93 -9.18 5.04
CA ILE A 109 -1.59 -8.18 4.19
C ILE A 109 -2.41 -7.24 5.07
N LEU A 110 -2.44 -5.97 4.73
CA LEU A 110 -3.38 -4.99 5.27
C LEU A 110 -4.56 -4.89 4.32
N VAL A 111 -5.79 -4.95 4.83
CA VAL A 111 -7.01 -4.88 4.02
C VAL A 111 -7.94 -3.81 4.59
N LEU A 112 -8.34 -2.86 3.75
CA LEU A 112 -9.51 -2.01 3.99
C LEU A 112 -10.76 -2.77 3.55
N GLN A 113 -11.67 -2.99 4.49
CA GLN A 113 -12.87 -3.78 4.30
C GLN A 113 -14.08 -2.88 3.96
N ARG A 114 -15.14 -3.50 3.42
CA ARG A 114 -16.38 -2.78 3.03
C ARG A 114 -17.11 -2.11 4.18
N ASP A 115 -16.91 -2.61 5.40
CA ASP A 115 -17.49 -2.07 6.62
C ASP A 115 -16.63 -0.97 7.25
N GLY A 116 -15.52 -0.58 6.60
CA GLY A 116 -14.62 0.48 7.07
C GLY A 116 -13.56 0.00 8.05
N HIS A 117 -13.50 -1.29 8.39
CA HIS A 117 -12.39 -1.82 9.19
C HIS A 117 -11.11 -1.92 8.37
N VAL A 118 -9.98 -1.59 9.01
CA VAL A 118 -8.64 -1.79 8.44
C VAL A 118 -7.96 -2.90 9.23
N VAL A 119 -7.72 -4.04 8.58
CA VAL A 119 -7.36 -5.30 9.26
C VAL A 119 -6.06 -5.86 8.70
N ILE A 120 -5.15 -6.27 9.59
CA ILE A 120 -3.96 -7.05 9.23
C ILE A 120 -4.33 -8.53 9.29
N TYR A 121 -4.24 -9.22 8.16
CA TYR A 121 -4.30 -10.68 8.07
C TYR A 121 -2.89 -11.24 7.96
N GLY A 122 -2.64 -12.38 8.61
CA GLY A 122 -1.37 -13.08 8.56
C GLY A 122 -1.40 -14.36 7.73
N SER A 123 -0.37 -15.17 7.93
CA SER A 123 -0.04 -16.38 7.17
C SER A 123 -1.26 -17.14 6.63
N PRO A 124 -1.32 -17.41 5.32
CA PRO A 124 -2.49 -18.04 4.70
C PRO A 124 -2.70 -19.44 5.29
N VAL A 125 -3.95 -19.72 5.64
CA VAL A 125 -4.37 -21.06 6.12
C VAL A 125 -4.40 -22.07 4.97
N TRP A 126 -4.71 -21.60 3.75
CA TRP A 126 -4.76 -22.43 2.55
C TRP A 126 -4.31 -21.62 1.34
N ILE A 127 -3.54 -22.26 0.46
CA ILE A 127 -3.11 -21.71 -0.82
C ILE A 127 -3.17 -22.81 -1.87
N ILE A 128 -3.63 -22.48 -3.08
CA ILE A 128 -3.37 -23.36 -4.23
C ILE A 128 -1.86 -23.34 -4.52
N PRO A 129 -1.28 -24.42 -5.07
CA PRO A 129 0.10 -24.39 -5.56
C PRO A 129 0.30 -23.26 -6.58
N GLU A 130 1.53 -22.76 -6.70
CA GLU A 130 1.95 -21.79 -7.71
C GLU A 130 1.34 -22.13 -9.08
N PRO A 131 0.74 -21.16 -9.79
CA PRO A 131 0.17 -21.39 -11.12
C PRO A 131 1.24 -21.96 -12.04
N THR A 132 1.04 -23.17 -12.53
CA THR A 132 1.87 -23.75 -13.58
C THR A 132 1.02 -24.06 -14.79
N ASN A 133 1.66 -24.22 -15.96
CA ASN A 133 0.96 -24.68 -17.17
C ASN A 133 0.50 -26.16 -17.10
N ARG A 134 0.61 -26.81 -15.93
CA ARG A 134 0.14 -28.17 -15.69
C ARG A 134 -1.07 -28.15 -14.77
N LYS A 135 -2.07 -28.98 -15.08
CA LYS A 135 -3.21 -29.20 -14.19
C LYS A 135 -2.73 -29.89 -12.92
N ILE A 136 -2.87 -29.24 -11.78
CA ILE A 136 -2.57 -29.80 -10.46
C ILE A 136 -3.90 -30.14 -9.79
N SER A 137 -4.09 -31.41 -9.41
CA SER A 137 -5.25 -31.85 -8.62
C SER A 137 -4.83 -32.04 -7.16
N MET A 138 -5.48 -31.33 -6.24
CA MET A 138 -5.31 -31.57 -4.80
C MET A 138 -6.24 -32.70 -4.39
N ALA A 139 -5.67 -33.84 -4.01
CA ALA A 139 -6.42 -34.95 -3.42
C ALA A 139 -6.53 -34.74 -1.91
N THR A 140 -7.73 -34.72 -1.35
CA THR A 140 -7.93 -34.83 0.09
C THR A 140 -7.76 -36.29 0.50
N LYS A 141 -6.73 -36.60 1.29
CA LYS A 141 -6.72 -37.85 2.08
C LYS A 141 -7.62 -37.60 3.29
N ASN A 142 -8.78 -38.24 3.30
CA ASN A 142 -9.59 -38.42 4.52
C ASN A 142 -8.92 -39.44 5.43
#